data_AF-A0A957WZ09-F1
#
_entry.id   AF-A0A957WZ09-F1
#
_cell.length_a   1.000
_cell.length_b   1.000
_cell.length_c   1.000
_cell.angle_alpha   90.00
_cell.angle_beta   90.00
_cell.angle_gamma   90.00
#
_symmetry.space_group_name_H-M   'P 1'
#
loop_
_entity.id
_entity.type
_entity.pdbx_description
1 polymer ?
#
loop_
_entity_poly.entity_id
_entity_poly.type
_entity_poly.pdbx_seq_one_letter_code
_entity_poly.pdbx_strand_id
1 'polypeptide(L)'
;MSRRVPAIVTAIYLVLVLLSIIPIFTGDDPLSGIFAVVLTQPWVSLFDNLFGLSGNMATGLTLIIIGAVINALIIYYVLRWLVRRFAR
;
A
#
# COMPACT_ATOMS: atom_id res chain seq x y z
N MET A 1 -8.49 -24.29 -1.04
CA MET A 1 -8.39 -22.87 -0.60
C MET A 1 -9.55 -22.09 -1.23
N SER A 2 -10.30 -21.29 -0.46
CA SER A 2 -11.49 -20.60 -1.00
C SER A 2 -11.12 -19.64 -2.14
N ARG A 3 -11.88 -19.65 -3.24
CA ARG A 3 -11.70 -18.73 -4.38
C ARG A 3 -11.76 -17.25 -3.96
N ARG A 4 -12.28 -16.96 -2.76
CA ARG A 4 -12.42 -15.61 -2.20
C ARG A 4 -11.17 -15.10 -1.45
N VAL A 5 -10.22 -15.97 -1.11
CA VAL A 5 -9.03 -15.58 -0.30
C VAL A 5 -8.24 -14.41 -0.93
N PRO A 6 -7.91 -14.40 -2.24
CA PRO A 6 -7.16 -13.29 -2.81
C PRO A 6 -7.88 -11.95 -2.66
N ALA A 7 -9.20 -11.94 -2.86
CA ALA A 7 -10.02 -10.73 -2.73
C ALA A 7 -10.11 -10.25 -1.28
N ILE A 8 -10.33 -11.17 -0.32
CA ILE A 8 -10.42 -10.82 1.11
C ILE A 8 -9.11 -10.21 1.62
N VAL A 9 -7.97 -10.84 1.31
CA VAL A 9 -6.67 -10.31 1.77
C VAL A 9 -6.35 -8.97 1.12
N THR A 10 -6.66 -8.80 -0.16
CA THR A 10 -6.51 -7.51 -0.85
C THR A 10 -7.40 -6.43 -0.23
N ALA A 11 -8.64 -6.76 0.12
CA ALA A 11 -9.55 -5.83 0.79
C ALA A 11 -9.05 -5.43 2.18
N ILE A 12 -8.56 -6.39 2.98
CA ILE A 12 -7.96 -6.12 4.29
C ILE A 12 -6.77 -5.16 4.13
N TYR A 13 -5.88 -5.43 3.18
CA TYR A 13 -4.75 -4.55 2.89
C TYR A 13 -5.19 -3.12 2.55
N LEU A 14 -6.18 -2.96 1.68
CA LEU A 14 -6.70 -1.64 1.31
C LEU A 14 -7.32 -0.90 2.50
N VAL A 15 -8.05 -1.61 3.37
CA VAL A 15 -8.59 -1.03 4.62
C VAL A 15 -7.47 -0.56 5.52
N LEU A 16 -6.42 -1.35 5.70
CA LEU A 16 -5.26 -0.95 6.50
C LEU A 16 -4.55 0.28 5.93
N VAL A 17 -4.42 0.38 4.60
CA VAL A 17 -3.88 1.59 3.95
C VAL A 17 -4.77 2.81 4.27
N LEU A 18 -6.09 2.71 4.10
CA LEU A 18 -7.00 3.82 4.38
C LEU A 18 -6.92 4.25 5.85
N LEU A 19 -6.89 3.31 6.79
CA LEU A 19 -6.73 3.60 8.21
C LEU A 19 -5.38 4.23 8.51
N SER A 20 -4.32 3.82 7.82
CA SER A 20 -2.97 4.38 8.01
C SER A 20 -2.81 5.82 7.54
N ILE A 21 -3.72 6.31 6.69
CA ILE A 21 -3.72 7.69 6.20
C ILE A 21 -4.34 8.63 7.25
N ILE A 22 -5.27 8.16 8.09
CA ILE A 22 -5.97 9.00 9.07
C ILE A 22 -4.99 9.78 9.97
N PRO A 23 -3.95 9.15 10.56
CA PRO A 23 -3.05 9.87 11.45
C PRO A 23 -2.27 11.00 10.76
N ILE A 24 -2.05 10.95 9.44
CA ILE A 24 -1.40 12.04 8.68
C ILE A 24 -2.14 13.37 8.86
N PHE A 25 -3.47 13.31 9.04
CA PHE A 25 -4.33 14.49 9.17
C PHE A 25 -4.71 14.83 10.61
N THR A 26 -4.52 13.90 11.55
CA THR A 26 -4.96 14.05 12.94
C THR A 26 -3.83 14.11 13.94
N GLY A 27 -2.61 13.74 13.55
CA GLY A 27 -1.44 13.73 14.43
C GLY A 27 -0.61 15.00 14.27
N ASP A 28 -0.26 15.61 15.40
CA ASP A 28 0.62 16.78 15.46
C ASP A 28 2.12 16.40 15.38
N ASP A 29 2.42 15.10 15.40
CA ASP A 29 3.79 14.56 15.36
C ASP A 29 4.24 14.16 13.94
N PRO A 30 5.52 14.38 13.58
CA PRO A 30 6.08 13.97 12.29
C PRO A 30 5.97 12.47 11.99
N LEU A 31 5.81 11.64 13.03
CA LEU A 31 5.68 10.19 12.90
C LEU A 31 4.26 9.74 12.55
N SER A 32 3.28 10.64 12.54
CA SER A 32 1.88 10.29 12.28
C SER A 32 1.69 9.58 10.92
N GLY A 33 2.45 9.95 9.89
CA GLY A 33 2.40 9.29 8.58
C GLY A 33 3.17 7.97 8.45
N ILE A 34 3.87 7.51 9.48
CA ILE A 34 4.82 6.39 9.35
C ILE A 34 4.14 5.09 8.89
N PHE A 35 2.89 4.83 9.31
CA PHE A 35 2.18 3.61 8.93
C PHE A 35 1.85 3.55 7.45
N ALA A 36 1.36 4.65 6.88
CA ALA A 36 1.06 4.74 5.45
C ALA A 36 2.33 4.61 4.61
N VAL A 37 3.39 5.24 5.10
CA VAL A 37 4.73 5.18 4.52
C VAL A 37 5.26 3.74 4.56
N VAL A 38 5.25 3.05 5.70
CA VAL A 38 5.73 1.66 5.85
C VAL A 38 4.99 0.70 4.92
N LEU A 39 3.67 0.85 4.77
CA LEU A 39 2.86 0.01 3.89
C LEU A 39 3.17 0.20 2.39
N THR A 40 3.92 1.23 2.03
CA THR A 40 4.17 1.64 0.63
C THR A 40 5.65 1.98 0.37
N GLN A 41 6.52 1.80 1.36
CA GLN A 41 7.90 2.29 1.42
C GLN A 41 8.76 1.99 0.19
N PRO A 42 8.77 0.76 -0.35
CA PRO A 42 9.59 0.45 -1.52
C PRO A 42 9.26 1.35 -2.73
N TRP A 43 7.98 1.70 -2.90
CA TRP A 43 7.51 2.52 -4.01
C TRP A 43 7.80 3.99 -3.78
N VAL A 44 7.58 4.47 -2.55
CA VAL A 44 7.90 5.86 -2.19
C VAL A 44 9.39 6.12 -2.41
N SER A 45 10.26 5.22 -1.93
CA SER A 45 11.70 5.33 -2.12
C SER A 45 12.11 5.24 -3.59
N LEU A 46 11.53 4.29 -4.35
CA LEU A 46 11.84 4.13 -5.76
C LEU A 46 11.45 5.38 -6.56
N PHE A 47 10.23 5.88 -6.39
CA PHE A 47 9.74 7.03 -7.16
C PHE A 47 10.43 8.33 -6.76
N ASP A 48 10.79 8.50 -5.49
CA ASP A 48 11.58 9.63 -5.06
C ASP A 48 12.97 9.63 -5.72
N ASN A 49 13.64 8.47 -5.73
CA ASN A 49 14.95 8.32 -6.39
C ASN A 49 14.89 8.55 -7.91
N LEU A 50 13.80 8.16 -8.57
CA LEU A 50 13.66 8.26 -10.03
C LEU A 50 13.27 9.67 -10.49
N PHE A 51 12.46 10.37 -9.70
CA PHE A 51 11.76 11.57 -10.16
C PHE A 51 11.97 12.79 -9.26
N GLY A 52 12.67 12.66 -8.12
CA GLY A 52 12.93 13.77 -7.19
C GLY A 52 11.64 14.38 -6.64
N LEU A 53 10.71 13.53 -6.22
CA LEU A 53 9.33 13.91 -5.91
C LEU A 53 9.10 14.27 -4.43
N SER A 54 10.11 14.11 -3.57
CA SER A 54 10.06 14.52 -2.17
C SER A 54 10.03 16.06 -2.01
N GLY A 55 9.45 16.52 -0.91
CA GLY A 55 9.49 17.93 -0.51
C GLY A 55 8.14 18.61 -0.31
N ASN A 56 7.03 17.98 -0.69
CA ASN A 56 5.69 18.46 -0.31
C ASN A 56 4.74 17.31 0.08
N MET A 57 3.75 17.63 0.92
CA MET A 57 2.77 16.68 1.46
C MET A 57 1.91 16.04 0.37
N ALA A 58 1.50 16.80 -0.66
CA ALA A 58 0.65 16.31 -1.73
C ALA A 58 1.35 15.21 -2.55
N THR A 59 2.64 15.39 -2.83
CA THR A 59 3.44 14.39 -3.54
C THR A 59 3.65 13.16 -2.66
N GLY A 60 3.92 13.33 -1.36
CA GLY A 60 4.02 12.22 -0.41
C GLY A 60 2.75 11.36 -0.37
N LEU A 61 1.58 11.98 -0.28
CA LEU A 61 0.28 11.29 -0.34
C LEU A 61 0.07 10.59 -1.69
N THR A 62 0.44 11.24 -2.79
CA THR A 62 0.33 10.65 -4.13
C THR A 62 1.18 9.39 -4.25
N LEU A 63 2.42 9.42 -3.76
CA LEU A 63 3.32 8.26 -3.77
C LEU A 63 2.80 7.11 -2.89
N ILE A 64 2.22 7.43 -1.74
CA ILE A 64 1.54 6.44 -0.89
C ILE A 64 0.38 5.79 -1.65
N ILE A 65 -0.49 6.58 -2.29
CA ILE A 65 -1.64 6.05 -3.04
C ILE A 65 -1.17 5.13 -4.18
N ILE A 66 -0.18 5.57 -4.96
CA ILE A 66 0.38 4.75 -6.06
C ILE A 66 0.98 3.46 -5.51
N GLY A 67 1.80 3.53 -4.46
CA GLY A 67 2.41 2.37 -3.83
C GLY A 67 1.38 1.38 -3.27
N ALA A 68 0.29 1.89 -2.70
CA ALA A 68 -0.82 1.08 -2.22
C ALA A 68 -1.54 0.34 -3.37
N VAL A 69 -1.78 1.02 -4.49
CA VAL A 69 -2.36 0.38 -5.68
C VAL A 69 -1.45 -0.73 -6.19
N ILE A 70 -0.14 -0.48 -6.30
CA ILE A 70 0.83 -1.49 -6.76
C ILE A 70 0.82 -2.71 -5.83
N ASN A 71 0.88 -2.49 -4.51
CA ASN A 71 0.83 -3.58 -3.54
C ASN A 71 -0.47 -4.36 -3.59
N ALA A 72 -1.62 -3.70 -3.72
CA ALA A 72 -2.92 -4.37 -3.85
C ALA A 72 -2.96 -5.28 -5.08
N LEU A 73 -2.42 -4.81 -6.21
CA LEU A 73 -2.30 -5.63 -7.43
C LEU A 73 -1.39 -6.84 -7.21
N ILE A 74 -0.20 -6.64 -6.62
CA ILE A 74 0.74 -7.72 -6.33
C ILE A 74 0.08 -8.78 -5.43
N ILE A 75 -0.50 -8.35 -4.30
CA ILE A 75 -1.18 -9.23 -3.35
C ILE A 75 -2.26 -10.05 -4.06
N TYR A 76 -3.14 -9.38 -4.82
CA TYR A 76 -4.22 -10.04 -5.53
C TYR A 76 -3.70 -11.10 -6.52
N TYR A 77 -2.75 -10.72 -7.39
CA TYR A 77 -2.26 -11.61 -8.44
C TYR A 77 -1.42 -12.77 -7.89
N VAL A 78 -0.55 -12.51 -6.92
CA VAL A 78 0.27 -13.55 -6.27
C VAL A 78 -0.64 -14.54 -5.55
N LEU A 79 -1.59 -14.08 -4.73
CA LEU A 79 -2.52 -14.98 -4.04
C LEU A 79 -3.41 -15.74 -5.00
N ARG A 80 -3.91 -15.08 -6.06
CA ARG A 80 -4.70 -15.75 -7.10
C ARG A 80 -3.89 -16.84 -7.79
N TRP A 81 -2.61 -16.60 -8.06
CA TRP A 81 -1.71 -17.59 -8.65
C TRP A 81 -1.44 -18.76 -7.71
N LEU A 82 -1.11 -18.49 -6.44
CA LEU A 82 -0.89 -19.52 -5.41
C LEU A 82 -2.14 -20.39 -5.23
N VAL A 83 -3.31 -19.77 -5.05
CA VAL A 83 -4.58 -20.49 -4.89
C VAL A 83 -4.86 -21.39 -6.10
N ARG A 84 -4.56 -20.94 -7.32
CA ARG A 84 -4.73 -21.77 -8.53
C ARG A 84 -3.74 -22.92 -8.61
N ARG A 85 -2.51 -22.72 -8.12
CA ARG A 85 -1.45 -23.73 -8.18
C ARG A 85 -1.61 -24.83 -7.14
N PHE A 86 -2.09 -24.49 -5.94
CA PHE A 86 -2.29 -25.44 -4.84
C PHE A 86 -3.73 -26.00 -4.73
N ALA A 87 -4.67 -25.52 -5.54
CA ALA A 87 -6.00 -26.12 -5.66
C ALA A 87 -6.10 -27.15 -6.81
N ARG A 88 -4.97 -27.46 -7.46
CA ARG A 88 -4.78 -28.63 -8.31
C ARG A 88 -4.14 -29.72 -7.46
#